data_AF-A0A958SYI5-F1
#
_entry.id   AF-A0A958SYI5-F1
#
_cell.length_a   1.000
_cell.length_b   1.000
_cell.length_c   1.000
_cell.angle_alpha   90.00
_cell.angle_beta   90.00
_cell.angle_gamma   90.00
#
_symmetry.space_group_name_H-M   'P 1'
#
loop_
_entity.id
_entity.type
_entity.pdbx_description
1 polymer ?
#
loop_
_entity_poly.entity_id
_entity_poly.type
_entity_poly.pdbx_seq_one_letter_code
_entity_poly.pdbx_strand_id
1 'polypeptide(L)'
;MTLLSFVTKQTQLQEKFVKNTIDLLNEDCTIPFISRYRKERTGNLDEVQIADIVKFKEQFEALEKRKESILKALKEQEVLTPELEQKIKEAEELTTLEDLYLPYKKSRKTKAEKARQQGLEPLAKIIMSQNAKDLEPIAFNYAKGDVGSTEEALEGARHIIAEWINERTDFRNQIRSQLERFATISTKVIKTKENDDDAQKFRDYFDWNESLSRIPSHRLL
;
A
#
# COMPACT_ATOMS: atom_id res chain seq x y z
N MET A 1 -4.78 -19.58 -3.16
CA MET A 1 -5.55 -19.26 -4.39
C MET A 1 -4.65 -19.57 -5.59
N THR A 2 -5.18 -20.16 -6.67
CA THR A 2 -4.38 -20.44 -7.88
C THR A 2 -4.45 -19.27 -8.86
N LEU A 3 -3.44 -19.11 -9.73
CA LEU A 3 -3.43 -18.10 -10.80
C LEU A 3 -4.74 -18.11 -11.60
N LEU A 4 -5.18 -19.29 -12.03
CA LEU A 4 -6.41 -19.46 -12.81
C LEU A 4 -7.65 -18.95 -12.05
N SER A 5 -7.79 -19.34 -10.77
CA SER A 5 -8.92 -18.87 -9.94
C SER A 5 -8.90 -17.36 -9.71
N PHE A 6 -7.70 -16.77 -9.54
CA PHE A 6 -7.53 -15.33 -9.35
C PHE A 6 -7.93 -14.56 -10.61
N VAL A 7 -7.36 -14.90 -11.76
CA VAL A 7 -7.64 -14.20 -13.02
C VAL A 7 -9.11 -14.36 -13.42
N THR A 8 -9.69 -15.55 -13.22
CA THR A 8 -11.13 -15.79 -13.48
C THR A 8 -12.00 -14.89 -12.60
N LYS A 9 -11.68 -14.75 -11.31
CA LYS A 9 -12.39 -13.85 -10.38
C LYS A 9 -12.28 -12.38 -10.79
N GLN A 10 -11.11 -11.93 -11.26
CA GLN A 10 -10.91 -10.53 -11.63
C GLN A 10 -11.56 -10.17 -12.96
N THR A 11 -11.47 -11.06 -13.96
CA THR A 11 -11.98 -10.81 -15.32
C THR A 11 -13.45 -11.17 -15.49
N GLN A 12 -14.01 -12.01 -14.61
CA GLN A 12 -15.36 -12.57 -14.74
C GLN A 12 -15.59 -13.34 -16.05
N LEU A 13 -14.50 -13.81 -16.67
CA LEU A 13 -14.52 -14.62 -17.90
C LEU A 13 -14.69 -16.10 -17.57
N GLN A 14 -15.04 -16.92 -18.55
CA GLN A 14 -15.13 -18.37 -18.35
C GLN A 14 -13.75 -18.97 -18.09
N GLU A 15 -13.62 -19.74 -17.01
CA GLU A 15 -12.38 -20.36 -16.54
C GLU A 15 -11.64 -21.13 -17.65
N LYS A 16 -12.38 -21.88 -18.48
CA LYS A 16 -11.82 -22.62 -19.62
C LYS A 16 -11.03 -21.72 -20.57
N PHE A 17 -11.55 -20.54 -20.88
CA PHE A 17 -10.95 -19.61 -21.83
C PHE A 17 -9.81 -18.81 -21.20
N VAL A 18 -9.93 -18.48 -19.91
CA VAL A 18 -8.82 -17.90 -19.14
C VAL A 18 -7.64 -18.86 -19.11
N LYS A 19 -7.87 -20.14 -18.78
CA LYS A 19 -6.84 -21.19 -18.78
C LYS A 19 -6.15 -21.30 -20.13
N ASN A 20 -6.92 -21.45 -21.20
CA ASN A 20 -6.37 -21.57 -22.55
C ASN A 20 -5.56 -20.34 -22.98
N THR A 21 -5.98 -19.15 -22.56
CA THR A 21 -5.24 -17.90 -22.84
C THR A 21 -3.95 -17.83 -22.03
N ILE A 22 -3.96 -18.22 -20.75
CA ILE A 22 -2.75 -18.31 -19.93
C ILE A 22 -1.75 -19.29 -20.53
N ASP A 23 -2.21 -20.46 -21.00
CA ASP A 23 -1.34 -21.45 -21.65
C ASP A 23 -0.67 -20.86 -22.89
N LEU A 24 -1.42 -20.15 -23.74
CA LEU A 24 -0.88 -19.46 -24.92
C LEU A 24 0.13 -18.37 -24.54
N LEU A 25 -0.13 -17.59 -23.48
CA LEU A 25 0.79 -16.57 -22.99
C LEU A 25 2.10 -17.17 -22.46
N ASN A 26 2.04 -18.35 -21.84
CA ASN A 26 3.23 -19.08 -21.40
C ASN A 26 4.00 -19.72 -22.58
N GLU A 27 3.36 -19.89 -23.73
CA GLU A 27 3.98 -20.24 -25.02
C GLU A 27 4.52 -19.00 -25.76
N ASP A 28 4.70 -17.87 -25.07
CA ASP A 28 5.17 -16.57 -25.61
C ASP A 28 4.28 -15.99 -26.74
N CYS A 29 3.00 -16.38 -26.81
CA CYS A 29 2.07 -15.81 -27.77
C CYS A 29 1.68 -14.37 -27.39
N THR A 30 1.69 -13.46 -28.38
CA THR A 30 1.32 -12.05 -28.16
C THR A 30 -0.19 -11.83 -28.19
N ILE A 31 -0.66 -10.74 -27.57
CA ILE A 31 -2.10 -10.36 -27.57
C ILE A 31 -2.67 -10.32 -29.00
N PRO A 32 -2.04 -9.64 -29.99
CA PRO A 32 -2.56 -9.62 -31.36
C PRO A 32 -2.55 -11.00 -32.03
N PHE A 33 -1.61 -11.87 -31.67
CA PHE A 33 -1.57 -13.22 -32.20
C PHE A 33 -2.73 -14.07 -31.66
N ILE A 34 -2.98 -13.99 -30.35
CA ILE A 34 -4.06 -14.74 -29.70
C ILE A 34 -5.42 -14.26 -30.21
N SER A 35 -5.64 -12.94 -30.21
CA SER A 35 -6.90 -12.32 -30.62
C SER A 35 -7.25 -12.59 -32.08
N ARG A 36 -6.25 -12.76 -32.97
CA ARG A 36 -6.46 -13.01 -34.40
C ARG A 36 -6.48 -14.49 -34.77
N TYR A 37 -5.54 -15.29 -34.25
CA TYR A 37 -5.27 -16.65 -34.73
C TYR A 37 -5.63 -17.77 -33.74
N ARG A 38 -6.08 -17.43 -32.53
CA ARG A 38 -6.46 -18.39 -31.48
C ARG A 38 -7.86 -18.13 -30.91
N LYS A 39 -8.72 -17.50 -31.71
CA LYS A 39 -10.11 -17.17 -31.36
C LYS A 39 -10.91 -18.36 -30.86
N GLU A 40 -10.90 -19.48 -31.57
CA GLU A 40 -11.66 -20.67 -31.15
C GLU A 40 -11.14 -21.28 -29.84
N ARG A 41 -9.81 -21.33 -29.67
CA ARG A 41 -9.16 -21.85 -28.44
C ARG A 41 -9.51 -20.98 -27.23
N THR A 42 -9.68 -19.68 -27.43
CA THR A 42 -9.98 -18.71 -26.36
C THR A 42 -11.46 -18.36 -26.24
N GLY A 43 -12.36 -18.90 -27.06
CA GLY A 43 -13.79 -18.56 -26.99
C GLY A 43 -14.12 -17.16 -27.54
N ASN A 44 -13.35 -16.68 -28.50
CA ASN A 44 -13.46 -15.37 -29.15
C ASN A 44 -13.21 -14.17 -28.21
N LEU A 45 -12.30 -14.31 -27.24
CA LEU A 45 -11.87 -13.16 -26.44
C LEU A 45 -11.26 -12.07 -27.32
N ASP A 46 -11.61 -10.82 -27.04
CA ASP A 46 -11.05 -9.65 -27.72
C ASP A 46 -9.71 -9.21 -27.12
N GLU A 47 -9.06 -8.24 -27.76
CA GLU A 47 -7.75 -7.73 -27.32
C GLU A 47 -7.80 -7.09 -25.93
N VAL A 48 -8.92 -6.50 -25.52
CA VAL A 48 -9.08 -5.87 -24.20
C VAL A 48 -9.17 -6.95 -23.12
N GLN A 49 -9.98 -7.98 -23.36
CA GLN A 49 -10.14 -9.11 -22.44
C GLN A 49 -8.82 -9.89 -22.28
N ILE A 50 -8.09 -10.11 -23.37
CA ILE A 50 -6.77 -10.77 -23.32
C ILE A 50 -5.76 -9.88 -22.59
N ALA A 51 -5.78 -8.55 -22.81
CA ALA A 51 -4.93 -7.62 -22.08
C ALA A 51 -5.22 -7.62 -20.57
N ASP A 52 -6.49 -7.70 -20.17
CA ASP A 52 -6.87 -7.84 -18.77
C ASP A 52 -6.33 -9.15 -18.17
N ILE A 53 -6.41 -10.28 -18.89
CA ILE A 53 -5.81 -11.55 -18.45
C ILE A 53 -4.29 -11.40 -18.23
N VAL A 54 -3.58 -10.75 -19.15
CA VAL A 54 -2.14 -10.48 -19.02
C VAL A 54 -1.86 -9.64 -17.77
N LYS A 55 -2.57 -8.51 -17.62
CA LYS A 55 -2.44 -7.62 -16.48
C LYS A 55 -2.66 -8.35 -15.15
N PHE A 56 -3.73 -9.14 -15.02
CA PHE A 56 -4.02 -9.84 -13.76
C PHE A 56 -3.07 -11.03 -13.52
N LYS A 57 -2.55 -11.66 -14.58
CA LYS A 57 -1.47 -12.66 -14.46
C LYS A 57 -0.21 -12.02 -13.87
N GLU A 58 0.24 -10.91 -14.43
CA GLU A 58 1.41 -10.16 -13.93
C GLU A 58 1.22 -9.70 -12.48
N GLN A 59 0.03 -9.20 -12.14
CA GLN A 59 -0.31 -8.81 -10.77
C GLN A 59 -0.23 -10.00 -9.80
N PHE A 60 -0.77 -11.16 -10.18
CA PHE A 60 -0.72 -12.36 -9.36
C PHE A 60 0.72 -12.84 -9.15
N GLU A 61 1.52 -12.90 -10.22
CA GLU A 61 2.92 -13.33 -10.14
C GLU A 61 3.75 -12.38 -9.27
N ALA A 62 3.53 -11.06 -9.41
CA ALA A 62 4.17 -10.06 -8.55
C ALA A 62 3.77 -10.22 -7.08
N LEU A 63 2.48 -10.48 -6.82
CA LEU A 63 1.95 -10.71 -5.47
C LEU A 63 2.58 -11.96 -4.83
N GLU A 64 2.57 -13.10 -5.51
CA GLU A 64 3.12 -14.36 -4.97
C GLU A 64 4.62 -14.26 -4.73
N LYS A 65 5.38 -13.69 -5.67
CA LYS A 65 6.81 -13.40 -5.48
C LYS A 65 7.06 -12.51 -4.27
N ARG A 66 6.18 -11.54 -4.03
CA ARG A 66 6.29 -10.64 -2.89
C ARG A 66 5.94 -11.34 -1.57
N LYS A 67 4.92 -12.21 -1.55
CA LYS A 67 4.58 -13.04 -0.38
C LYS A 67 5.76 -13.90 0.04
N GLU A 68 6.40 -14.58 -0.90
CA GLU A 68 7.58 -15.41 -0.63
C GLU A 68 8.72 -14.59 0.00
N SER A 69 9.02 -13.42 -0.58
CA SER A 69 10.04 -12.52 -0.05
C SER A 69 9.73 -12.07 1.38
N ILE A 70 8.47 -11.75 1.68
CA ILE A 70 8.04 -11.29 3.00
C ILE A 70 8.10 -12.44 4.01
N LEU A 71 7.57 -13.61 3.68
CA LEU A 71 7.61 -14.80 4.55
C LEU A 71 9.05 -15.17 4.91
N LYS A 72 9.96 -15.14 3.92
CA LYS A 72 11.39 -15.35 4.17
C LYS A 72 11.96 -14.33 5.15
N ALA A 73 11.70 -13.03 4.92
CA ALA A 73 12.19 -11.97 5.79
C ALA A 73 11.64 -12.06 7.23
N LEU A 74 10.37 -12.46 7.41
CA LEU A 74 9.75 -12.64 8.71
C LEU A 74 10.31 -13.87 9.45
N LYS A 75 10.58 -14.95 8.71
CA LYS A 75 11.22 -16.15 9.25
C LYS A 75 12.65 -15.87 9.71
N GLU A 76 13.42 -15.12 8.93
CA GLU A 76 14.78 -14.67 9.29
C GLU A 76 14.81 -13.74 10.51
N GLN A 77 13.72 -13.02 10.77
CA GLN A 77 13.54 -12.18 11.96
C GLN A 77 12.98 -12.94 13.17
N GLU A 78 12.63 -14.23 13.02
CA GLU A 78 12.03 -15.07 14.07
C GLU A 78 10.69 -14.52 14.61
N VAL A 79 9.97 -13.73 13.80
CA VAL A 79 8.67 -13.11 14.15
C VAL A 79 7.49 -13.71 13.39
N LEU A 80 7.72 -14.73 12.55
CA LEU A 80 6.68 -15.38 11.77
C LEU A 80 5.83 -16.32 12.65
N THR A 81 4.64 -15.86 13.03
CA THR A 81 3.64 -16.69 13.71
C THR A 81 2.76 -17.44 12.70
N PRO A 82 2.14 -18.58 13.07
CA PRO A 82 1.20 -19.28 12.19
C PRO A 82 0.04 -18.40 11.71
N GLU A 83 -0.46 -17.51 12.59
CA GLU A 83 -1.52 -16.56 12.26
C GLU A 83 -1.09 -15.52 11.23
N LEU A 84 0.13 -14.98 11.37
CA LEU A 84 0.70 -14.02 10.42
C LEU A 84 1.00 -14.69 9.07
N GLU A 85 1.56 -15.90 9.09
CA GLU A 85 1.81 -16.69 7.90
C GLU A 85 0.51 -16.91 7.11
N GLN A 86 -0.57 -17.29 7.80
CA GLN A 86 -1.87 -17.49 7.17
C GLN A 86 -2.39 -16.20 6.54
N LYS A 87 -2.37 -15.07 7.27
CA LYS A 87 -2.79 -13.75 6.73
C LYS A 87 -2.01 -13.35 5.48
N ILE A 88 -0.71 -13.60 5.44
CA ILE A 88 0.13 -13.30 4.27
C ILE A 88 -0.22 -14.19 3.08
N LYS A 89 -0.45 -15.49 3.30
CA LYS A 89 -0.86 -16.42 2.24
C LYS A 89 -2.23 -16.04 1.66
N GLU A 90 -3.15 -15.59 2.51
CA GLU A 90 -4.51 -15.19 2.15
C GLU A 90 -4.60 -13.81 1.50
N ALA A 91 -3.58 -12.95 1.64
CA ALA A 91 -3.60 -11.62 1.04
C ALA A 91 -3.81 -11.69 -0.48
N GLU A 92 -4.86 -11.03 -0.99
CA GLU A 92 -5.19 -11.00 -2.43
C GLU A 92 -4.66 -9.74 -3.14
N GLU A 93 -4.20 -8.75 -2.38
CA GLU A 93 -3.76 -7.46 -2.90
C GLU A 93 -2.39 -7.07 -2.34
N LEU A 94 -1.58 -6.44 -3.18
CA LEU A 94 -0.25 -5.98 -2.81
C LEU A 94 -0.29 -4.95 -1.67
N THR A 95 -1.28 -4.06 -1.65
CA THR A 95 -1.44 -3.06 -0.58
C THR A 95 -1.67 -3.74 0.77
N THR A 96 -2.58 -4.70 0.83
CA THR A 96 -2.87 -5.46 2.06
C THR A 96 -1.65 -6.25 2.52
N LEU A 97 -0.92 -6.86 1.57
CA LEU A 97 0.32 -7.57 1.87
C LEU A 97 1.40 -6.65 2.46
N GLU A 98 1.59 -5.45 1.88
CA GLU A 98 2.55 -4.48 2.41
C GLU A 98 2.15 -3.95 3.79
N ASP A 99 0.86 -3.76 4.06
CA ASP A 99 0.41 -3.34 5.40
C ASP A 99 0.67 -4.42 6.46
N LEU A 100 0.47 -5.69 6.14
CA LEU A 100 0.80 -6.80 7.04
C LEU A 100 2.31 -6.87 7.34
N TYR A 101 3.15 -6.53 6.35
CA TYR A 101 4.59 -6.54 6.50
C TYR A 101 5.17 -5.29 7.15
N LEU A 102 4.44 -4.17 7.11
CA LEU A 102 4.91 -2.86 7.53
C LEU A 102 5.58 -2.84 8.92
N PRO A 103 5.02 -3.47 9.98
CA PRO A 103 5.64 -3.47 11.32
C PRO A 103 7.01 -4.16 11.39
N TYR A 104 7.31 -5.01 10.41
CA TYR A 104 8.52 -5.84 10.36
C TYR A 104 9.52 -5.36 9.29
N LYS A 105 9.16 -4.30 8.57
CA LYS A 105 10.02 -3.71 7.56
C LYS A 105 11.15 -2.99 8.29
N LYS A 106 12.39 -3.47 8.12
CA LYS A 106 13.59 -2.82 8.68
C LYS A 106 13.64 -1.36 8.24
N SER A 107 13.29 -0.45 9.15
CA SER A 107 13.32 0.98 8.89
C SER A 107 14.68 1.57 9.23
N ARG A 108 15.08 2.64 8.56
CA ARG A 108 16.25 3.44 8.96
C ARG A 108 15.87 4.18 10.25
N LYS A 109 16.69 4.05 11.31
CA LYS A 109 16.65 4.81 12.58
C LYS A 109 15.51 5.83 12.65
N THR A 110 14.30 5.40 13.01
CA THR A 110 13.14 6.30 13.08
C THR A 110 13.23 7.17 14.33
N LYS A 111 12.52 8.31 14.34
CA LYS A 111 12.41 9.10 15.58
C LYS A 111 11.77 8.29 16.72
N ALA A 112 10.84 7.39 16.38
CA ALA A 112 10.22 6.47 17.33
C ALA A 112 11.20 5.42 17.86
N GLU A 113 12.05 4.85 17.00
CA GLU A 113 13.10 3.92 17.41
C GLU A 113 14.12 4.61 18.34
N LYS A 114 14.56 5.83 18.00
CA LYS A 114 15.40 6.64 18.88
C LYS A 114 14.72 6.89 20.23
N ALA A 115 13.44 7.26 20.23
CA ALA A 115 12.68 7.48 21.46
C ALA A 115 12.53 6.19 22.30
N ARG A 116 12.37 5.02 21.67
CA ARG A 116 12.40 3.71 22.38
C ARG A 116 13.76 3.43 23.00
N GLN A 117 14.85 3.70 22.29
CA GLN A 117 16.22 3.58 22.82
C GLN A 117 16.48 4.52 24.00
N GLN A 118 15.84 5.70 24.01
CA GLN A 118 15.84 6.64 25.12
C GLN A 118 14.89 6.24 26.28
N GLY A 119 14.19 5.10 26.19
CA GLY A 119 13.32 4.60 27.25
C GLY A 119 11.94 5.27 27.34
N LEU A 120 11.46 5.91 26.26
CA LEU A 120 10.19 6.65 26.26
C LEU A 120 8.96 5.79 25.93
N GLU A 121 9.14 4.49 25.63
CA GLU A 121 8.01 3.60 25.31
C GLU A 121 6.98 3.46 26.46
N PRO A 122 7.38 3.34 27.74
CA PRO A 122 6.41 3.29 28.84
C PRO A 122 5.59 4.59 28.95
N LEU A 123 6.19 5.76 28.69
CA LEU A 123 5.46 7.02 28.64
C LEU A 123 4.42 7.03 27.51
N ALA A 124 4.80 6.53 26.32
CA ALA A 124 3.86 6.36 25.21
C ALA A 124 2.68 5.43 25.57
N LYS A 125 2.91 4.33 26.29
CA LYS A 125 1.86 3.42 26.78
C LYS A 125 0.92 4.12 27.76
N ILE A 126 1.46 4.89 28.69
CA ILE A 126 0.66 5.67 29.66
C ILE A 126 -0.25 6.65 28.92
N ILE A 127 0.29 7.41 27.98
CA ILE A 127 -0.48 8.37 27.17
C ILE A 127 -1.58 7.64 26.38
N MET A 128 -1.25 6.53 25.69
CA MET A 128 -2.24 5.77 24.91
C MET A 128 -3.34 5.13 25.76
N SER A 129 -3.06 4.82 27.03
CA SER A 129 -4.08 4.28 27.95
C SER A 129 -5.17 5.29 28.30
N GLN A 130 -4.92 6.59 28.12
CA GLN A 130 -5.85 7.69 28.41
C GLN A 130 -6.38 7.70 29.86
N ASN A 131 -5.67 7.07 30.80
CA ASN A 131 -6.08 6.95 32.20
C ASN A 131 -5.45 8.02 33.13
N ALA A 132 -4.50 8.80 32.62
CA ALA A 132 -3.83 9.85 33.40
C ALA A 132 -4.55 11.20 33.21
N LYS A 133 -4.80 11.92 34.32
CA LYS A 133 -5.40 13.26 34.30
C LYS A 133 -4.40 14.35 33.94
N ASP A 134 -3.15 14.19 34.35
CA ASP A 134 -2.06 15.12 34.09
C ASP A 134 -0.82 14.34 33.63
N LEU A 135 -0.29 14.73 32.47
CA LEU A 135 0.84 14.08 31.83
C LEU A 135 2.16 14.76 32.16
N GLU A 136 2.16 16.04 32.58
CA GLU A 136 3.40 16.79 32.83
C GLU A 136 4.25 16.16 33.94
N PRO A 137 3.70 15.84 35.14
CA PRO A 137 4.49 15.21 36.19
C PRO A 137 5.00 13.83 35.81
N ILE A 138 4.22 13.09 35.01
CA ILE A 138 4.58 11.77 34.53
C ILE A 138 5.74 11.88 33.55
N ALA A 139 5.62 12.77 32.55
CA ALA A 139 6.64 12.99 31.53
C ALA A 139 7.93 13.57 32.10
N PHE A 140 7.86 14.41 33.14
CA PHE A 140 9.04 14.93 33.84
C PHE A 140 9.95 13.82 34.36
N ASN A 141 9.39 12.68 34.79
CA ASN A 141 10.18 11.54 35.25
C ASN A 141 11.04 10.89 34.15
N TYR A 142 10.72 11.16 32.87
CA TYR A 142 11.42 10.68 31.69
C TYR A 142 12.40 11.71 31.11
N ALA A 143 12.43 12.95 31.61
CA ALA A 143 13.39 13.98 31.21
C ALA A 143 14.77 13.73 31.85
N LYS A 144 15.46 12.68 31.37
CA LYS A 144 16.76 12.23 31.91
C LYS A 144 17.68 11.75 30.79
N GLY A 145 19.00 11.82 31.03
CA GLY A 145 20.02 11.32 30.10
C GLY A 145 20.00 12.09 28.79
N ASP A 146 19.73 11.39 27.68
CA ASP A 146 19.65 11.96 26.33
C ASP A 146 18.33 12.70 26.03
N VAL A 147 17.43 12.80 27.02
CA VAL A 147 16.16 13.54 26.94
C VAL A 147 16.25 14.75 27.87
N GLY A 148 16.38 15.94 27.30
CA GLY A 148 16.73 17.17 28.01
C GLY A 148 15.58 17.89 28.69
N SER A 149 14.33 17.59 28.32
CA SER A 149 13.15 18.25 28.87
C SER A 149 11.90 17.37 28.89
N THR A 150 10.88 17.81 29.63
CA THR A 150 9.55 17.21 29.64
C THR A 150 8.92 17.26 28.25
N GLU A 151 9.11 18.36 27.51
CA GLU A 151 8.61 18.52 26.14
C GLU A 151 9.26 17.51 25.18
N GLU A 152 10.56 17.28 25.29
CA GLU A 152 11.27 16.27 24.50
C GLU A 152 10.78 14.86 24.81
N ALA A 153 10.51 14.56 26.09
CA ALA A 153 9.92 13.27 26.48
C ALA A 153 8.54 13.07 25.84
N LEU A 154 7.69 14.10 25.86
CA LEU A 154 6.37 14.09 25.23
C LEU A 154 6.45 14.01 23.70
N GLU A 155 7.42 14.67 23.07
CA GLU A 155 7.66 14.57 21.62
C GLU A 155 8.11 13.15 21.23
N GLY A 156 9.07 12.57 21.96
CA GLY A 156 9.52 11.21 21.72
C GLY A 156 8.39 10.18 21.90
N ALA A 157 7.58 10.33 22.95
CA ALA A 157 6.39 9.48 23.15
C ALA A 157 5.38 9.64 22.00
N ARG A 158 5.15 10.87 21.50
CA ARG A 158 4.30 11.12 20.32
C ARG A 158 4.82 10.43 19.06
N HIS A 159 6.14 10.40 18.85
CA HIS A 159 6.72 9.66 17.72
C HIS A 159 6.43 8.16 17.80
N ILE A 160 6.57 7.56 18.98
CA ILE A 160 6.23 6.14 19.21
C ILE A 160 4.75 5.88 18.92
N ILE A 161 3.87 6.73 19.45
CA ILE A 161 2.42 6.61 19.23
C ILE A 161 2.04 6.76 17.76
N ALA A 162 2.65 7.74 17.06
CA ALA A 162 2.42 7.95 15.64
C ALA A 162 2.83 6.73 14.81
N GLU A 163 3.93 6.06 15.16
CA GLU A 163 4.35 4.82 14.52
C GLU A 163 3.33 3.69 14.76
N TRP A 164 2.89 3.48 16.02
CA TRP A 164 1.86 2.49 16.34
C TRP A 164 0.54 2.72 15.59
N ILE A 165 0.08 3.97 15.47
CA ILE A 165 -1.14 4.30 14.73
C ILE A 165 -0.93 4.09 13.23
N ASN A 166 0.23 4.50 12.70
CA ASN A 166 0.53 4.35 11.28
C ASN A 166 0.65 2.89 10.86
N GLU A 167 1.12 2.00 11.73
CA GLU A 167 1.31 0.57 11.44
C GLU A 167 0.03 -0.26 11.59
N ARG A 168 -1.03 0.33 12.16
CA ARG A 168 -2.31 -0.34 12.36
C ARG A 168 -3.13 -0.39 11.08
N THR A 169 -3.36 -1.60 10.59
CA THR A 169 -4.11 -1.86 9.33
C THR A 169 -5.55 -1.33 9.39
N ASP A 170 -6.21 -1.40 10.53
CA ASP A 170 -7.58 -0.92 10.69
C ASP A 170 -7.69 0.60 10.51
N PHE A 171 -6.79 1.37 11.13
CA PHE A 171 -6.71 2.81 10.91
C PHE A 171 -6.34 3.17 9.48
N ARG A 172 -5.38 2.46 8.88
CA ARG A 172 -5.00 2.67 7.47
C ARG A 172 -6.17 2.46 6.52
N ASN A 173 -6.91 1.38 6.69
CA ASN A 173 -8.09 1.08 5.86
C ASN A 173 -9.19 2.12 6.05
N GLN A 174 -9.40 2.58 7.29
CA GLN A 174 -10.34 3.67 7.56
C GLN A 174 -9.94 4.96 6.84
N ILE A 175 -8.66 5.37 6.93
CA ILE A 175 -8.16 6.57 6.26
C ILE A 175 -8.26 6.44 4.74
N ARG A 176 -7.88 5.28 4.17
CA ARG A 176 -8.04 5.04 2.72
C ARG A 176 -9.49 5.19 2.28
N SER A 177 -10.42 4.59 3.01
CA SER A 177 -11.85 4.70 2.69
C SER A 177 -12.36 6.14 2.78
N GLN A 178 -11.86 6.93 3.74
CA GLN A 178 -12.19 8.35 3.82
C GLN A 178 -11.63 9.14 2.63
N LEU A 179 -10.37 8.88 2.24
CA LEU A 179 -9.75 9.54 1.10
C LEU A 179 -10.44 9.16 -0.22
N GLU A 180 -10.73 7.89 -0.46
CA GLU A 180 -11.43 7.43 -1.67
C GLU A 180 -12.80 8.13 -1.84
N ARG A 181 -13.50 8.40 -0.74
CA ARG A 181 -14.84 9.01 -0.77
C ARG A 181 -14.82 10.53 -0.81
N PHE A 182 -13.90 11.16 -0.11
CA PHE A 182 -13.98 12.59 0.21
C PHE A 182 -12.76 13.39 -0.21
N ALA A 183 -11.68 12.76 -0.69
CA ALA A 183 -10.51 13.51 -1.12
C ALA A 183 -10.81 14.39 -2.33
N THR A 184 -10.11 15.51 -2.38
CA THR A 184 -10.07 16.42 -3.52
C THR A 184 -8.65 16.38 -4.07
N ILE A 185 -8.53 16.15 -5.37
CA ILE A 185 -7.27 16.34 -6.09
C ILE A 185 -7.15 17.82 -6.39
N SER A 186 -5.98 18.38 -6.08
CA SER A 186 -5.66 19.76 -6.44
C SER A 186 -4.33 19.82 -7.16
N THR A 187 -4.26 20.63 -8.21
CA THR A 187 -3.02 20.89 -8.95
C THR A 187 -2.67 22.35 -8.85
N LYS A 188 -1.36 22.62 -8.75
CA LYS A 188 -0.81 23.98 -8.79
C LYS A 188 0.41 24.02 -9.66
N VAL A 189 0.52 25.06 -10.49
CA VAL A 189 1.72 25.30 -11.29
C VAL A 189 2.92 25.57 -10.39
N ILE A 190 4.05 24.98 -10.73
CA ILE A 190 5.34 25.34 -10.14
C ILE A 190 5.72 26.70 -10.74
N LYS A 191 5.62 27.77 -9.96
CA LYS A 191 5.79 29.17 -10.42
C LYS A 191 7.01 29.41 -11.31
N THR A 192 8.13 28.76 -11.01
CA THR A 192 9.39 28.92 -11.78
C THR A 192 9.34 28.30 -13.18
N LYS A 193 8.38 27.41 -13.44
CA LYS A 193 8.20 26.70 -14.71
C LYS A 193 6.94 27.15 -15.46
N GLU A 194 6.24 28.17 -14.96
CA GLU A 194 4.95 28.58 -15.49
C GLU A 194 5.02 28.93 -16.99
N ASN A 195 6.10 29.57 -17.41
CA ASN A 195 6.31 29.99 -18.80
C ASN A 195 6.99 28.92 -19.67
N ASP A 196 7.29 27.74 -19.14
CA ASP A 196 7.88 26.66 -19.93
C ASP A 196 6.82 26.08 -20.89
N ASP A 197 7.21 25.83 -22.14
CA ASP A 197 6.29 25.29 -23.15
C ASP A 197 5.65 23.96 -22.72
N ASP A 198 6.39 23.13 -21.97
CA ASP A 198 5.86 21.88 -21.41
C ASP A 198 4.82 22.10 -20.32
N ALA A 199 4.96 23.15 -19.51
CA ALA A 199 3.96 23.50 -18.50
C ALA A 199 2.72 24.08 -19.16
N GLN A 200 2.88 24.92 -20.19
CA GLN A 200 1.76 25.55 -20.90
C GLN A 200 0.77 24.54 -21.52
N LYS A 201 1.22 23.31 -21.83
CA LYS A 201 0.33 22.20 -22.24
C LYS A 201 -0.70 21.82 -21.19
N PHE A 202 -0.43 22.09 -19.91
CA PHE A 202 -1.29 21.79 -18.77
C PHE A 202 -1.89 23.05 -18.13
N ARG A 203 -1.97 24.16 -18.89
CA ARG A 203 -2.42 25.47 -18.39
C ARG A 203 -3.80 25.41 -17.72
N ASP A 204 -4.71 24.60 -18.24
CA ASP A 204 -6.05 24.41 -17.67
C ASP A 204 -6.04 23.82 -16.25
N TYR A 205 -4.91 23.22 -15.85
CA TYR A 205 -4.69 22.59 -14.55
C TYR A 205 -3.70 23.38 -13.66
N PHE A 206 -3.39 24.63 -13.97
CA PHE A 206 -2.47 25.44 -13.16
C PHE A 206 -3.00 25.80 -11.78
N ASP A 207 -4.31 25.87 -11.62
CA ASP A 207 -5.00 25.99 -10.34
C ASP A 207 -6.36 25.29 -10.46
N TRP A 208 -6.35 23.98 -10.24
CA TRP A 208 -7.52 23.12 -10.39
C TRP A 208 -7.80 22.36 -9.11
N ASN A 209 -9.07 22.14 -8.81
CA ASN A 209 -9.51 21.26 -7.74
C ASN A 209 -10.75 20.46 -8.15
N GLU A 210 -10.72 19.14 -7.92
CA GLU A 210 -11.83 18.26 -8.25
C GLU A 210 -11.90 17.08 -7.29
N SER A 211 -13.10 16.58 -7.00
CA SER A 211 -13.27 15.40 -6.15
C SER A 211 -12.64 14.17 -6.82
N LEU A 212 -11.83 13.43 -6.06
CA LEU A 212 -11.22 12.17 -6.50
C LEU A 212 -12.29 11.16 -6.97
N SER A 213 -13.44 11.14 -6.31
CA SER A 213 -14.52 10.20 -6.64
C SER A 213 -15.25 10.51 -7.96
N ARG A 214 -15.08 11.71 -8.51
CA ARG A 214 -15.82 12.19 -9.70
C ARG A 214 -14.93 12.55 -10.87
N ILE A 215 -13.61 12.63 -10.67
CA ILE A 215 -12.68 13.03 -11.73
C ILE A 215 -12.69 11.99 -12.86
N PRO A 216 -12.88 12.40 -14.12
CA PRO A 216 -12.80 11.47 -15.24
C PRO A 216 -11.34 11.10 -15.54
N SER A 217 -11.12 9.88 -16.05
CA SER A 217 -9.79 9.31 -16.30
C SER A 217 -8.87 10.25 -17.10
N HIS A 218 -9.36 10.85 -18.18
CA HIS A 218 -8.56 11.74 -19.06
C HIS A 218 -8.09 13.04 -18.41
N ARG A 219 -8.65 13.45 -17.26
CA ARG A 219 -8.16 14.60 -16.48
C ARG A 219 -7.22 14.19 -15.36
N LEU A 220 -7.38 12.96 -14.86
CA LEU A 220 -6.53 12.40 -13.82
C LEU A 220 -5.16 11.97 -14.38
N LEU A 221 -5.15 11.41 -15.59
CA LEU A 221 -3.96 10.97 -16.33
C LEU A 221 -3.23 12.15 -16.96
#